data_AF-A0A1N7KI53-F1
#
_entry.id   AF-A0A1N7KI53-F1
#
_cell.length_a   1.000
_cell.length_b   1.000
_cell.length_c   1.000
_cell.angle_alpha   90.00
_cell.angle_beta   90.00
_cell.angle_gamma   90.00
#
_symmetry.space_group_name_H-M   'P 1'
#
loop_
_entity.id
_entity.type
_entity.pdbx_description
1 polymer ?
#
loop_
_entity_poly.entity_id
_entity_poly.type
_entity_poly.pdbx_seq_one_letter_code
_entity_poly.pdbx_strand_id
1 'polypeptide(L)'
;MILRKLALVLGVVAVSMTGAYADGIKNVIVVIGDGMGPQQIGLLNSYVKHAPNSVYKDKNRRSAWESLAKEGVLGLAYTDAANVLVTDSAASATQFASGKMAGSEMVGTDLDGYATETMLEIAAKMGKSTGLITDTRVTHATPAGFAAHQTHRSKENEIAIDMLNNKVDVLLGGGLRHWIPKGANDKDGNVQAHLKDITGGAVRIKSKRKDERNLLEEAQQQGYQLAFTKEQLKASSGDKLLGLFSYSQTLNGIQESMTANSADRTVPTLREMTEKAVSILERNDKGFFMMVESGLIDWAAHDNDTGYMLHEMLKMDGVVEYLREWAKDRDDTLIIVTADHETGGFGFSYSRSNLPEGRDLPGDVFEGNEFKPNFNFGNYGILDKIYQQTASYVDIFSMFDALPAVEQTPAALAGLVNSHTRFAISEAEAARVLETENNEYFVEGHSYLSAKTFPKVNEFKEFFVYGNEVRHNLLASIVGKQQNTVWATGTHTNTPVPIVAWGPESVTGQFNGLIHTTDWAKFAIQAMQ
;
A
#
# COMPACT_ATOMS: atom_id res chain seq x y z
N MET A 1 -50.89 13.06 -69.21
CA MET A 1 -50.08 13.49 -68.04
C MET A 1 -50.51 12.64 -66.86
N ILE A 2 -50.01 11.41 -66.72
CA ILE A 2 -48.76 11.04 -66.01
C ILE A 2 -48.66 11.74 -64.66
N LEU A 3 -48.99 11.05 -63.57
CA LEU A 3 -48.20 11.05 -62.35
C LEU A 3 -48.47 9.78 -61.53
N ARG A 4 -47.37 9.05 -61.32
CA ARG A 4 -47.27 7.71 -60.77
C ARG A 4 -47.52 7.72 -59.26
N LYS A 5 -48.26 6.73 -58.77
CA LYS A 5 -48.25 6.33 -57.35
C LYS A 5 -46.93 5.61 -57.09
N LEU A 6 -46.01 6.24 -56.36
CA LEU A 6 -44.87 5.55 -55.72
C LEU A 6 -45.30 5.19 -54.30
N ALA A 7 -45.50 3.90 -54.03
CA ALA A 7 -45.60 3.38 -52.68
C ALA A 7 -44.16 3.28 -52.13
N LEU A 8 -43.82 4.13 -51.17
CA LEU A 8 -42.56 4.06 -50.45
C LEU A 8 -42.75 3.05 -49.30
N VAL A 9 -42.27 1.81 -49.51
CA VAL A 9 -42.14 0.83 -48.43
C VAL A 9 -40.92 1.25 -47.59
N LEU A 10 -41.16 1.88 -46.44
CA LEU A 10 -40.13 2.04 -45.41
C LEU A 10 -39.90 0.67 -44.77
N GLY A 11 -38.90 -0.06 -45.27
CA GLY A 11 -38.28 -1.14 -44.52
C GLY A 11 -37.52 -0.55 -43.34
N VAL A 12 -38.03 -0.72 -42.13
CA VAL A 12 -37.26 -0.51 -40.90
C VAL A 12 -36.25 -1.65 -40.84
N VAL A 13 -35.05 -1.42 -41.36
CA VAL A 13 -33.89 -2.25 -41.03
C VAL A 13 -33.45 -1.80 -39.64
N ALA A 14 -33.90 -2.51 -38.61
CA ALA A 14 -33.24 -2.49 -37.32
C ALA A 14 -31.84 -3.09 -37.53
N VAL A 15 -30.84 -2.23 -37.77
CA VAL A 15 -29.45 -2.62 -37.65
C VAL A 15 -29.21 -2.78 -36.14
N SER A 16 -29.45 -3.99 -35.64
CA SER A 16 -28.86 -4.43 -34.39
C SER A 16 -27.36 -4.45 -34.60
N MET A 17 -26.67 -3.37 -34.25
CA MET A 17 -25.24 -3.43 -33.96
C MET A 17 -25.07 -4.17 -32.65
N THR A 18 -25.29 -5.48 -32.67
CA THR A 18 -24.56 -6.37 -31.77
C THR A 18 -23.14 -6.37 -32.29
N GLY A 19 -22.34 -5.41 -31.84
CA GLY A 19 -20.90 -5.59 -31.84
C GLY A 19 -20.66 -6.83 -31.00
N ALA A 20 -20.37 -7.94 -31.67
CA ALA A 20 -19.84 -9.12 -31.02
C ALA A 20 -18.45 -8.74 -30.51
N TYR A 21 -18.38 -8.30 -29.25
CA TYR A 21 -17.13 -8.37 -28.51
C TYR A 21 -16.86 -9.85 -28.28
N ALA A 22 -15.76 -10.33 -28.83
CA ALA A 22 -15.27 -11.67 -28.52
C ALA A 22 -14.75 -11.63 -27.08
N ASP A 23 -15.60 -12.08 -26.16
CA ASP A 23 -15.43 -12.26 -24.71
C ASP A 23 -15.18 -10.97 -23.88
N GLY A 24 -16.08 -10.63 -22.95
CA GLY A 24 -15.93 -9.48 -22.03
C GLY A 24 -14.71 -9.56 -21.10
N ILE A 25 -14.56 -8.62 -20.15
CA ILE A 25 -13.40 -8.58 -19.24
C ILE A 25 -13.29 -9.87 -18.44
N LYS A 26 -12.21 -10.62 -18.67
CA LYS A 26 -11.90 -11.86 -17.95
C LYS A 26 -11.16 -11.58 -16.67
N ASN A 27 -10.25 -10.61 -16.68
CA ASN A 27 -9.33 -10.35 -15.58
C ASN A 27 -9.53 -8.95 -15.01
N VAL A 28 -9.72 -8.86 -13.69
CA VAL A 28 -9.74 -7.58 -12.97
C VAL A 28 -8.67 -7.59 -11.91
N ILE A 29 -7.76 -6.61 -12.01
CA ILE A 29 -6.63 -6.46 -11.10
C ILE A 29 -6.73 -5.10 -10.43
N VAL A 30 -6.79 -5.09 -9.11
CA VAL A 30 -6.80 -3.87 -8.30
C VAL A 30 -5.47 -3.77 -7.55
N VAL A 31 -4.71 -2.72 -7.81
CA VAL A 31 -3.49 -2.38 -7.09
C VAL A 31 -3.80 -1.24 -6.13
N ILE A 32 -3.59 -1.46 -4.84
CA ILE A 32 -3.83 -0.48 -3.79
C ILE A 32 -2.47 -0.07 -3.20
N GLY A 33 -2.12 1.21 -3.33
CA GLY A 33 -1.09 1.81 -2.48
C GLY A 33 -1.77 2.36 -1.23
N ASP A 34 -1.66 1.68 -0.09
CA ASP A 34 -2.27 2.15 1.17
C ASP A 34 -1.66 3.51 1.55
N GLY A 35 -2.47 4.53 1.80
CA GLY A 35 -1.98 5.89 2.09
C GLY A 35 -1.36 6.66 0.90
N MET A 36 -1.47 6.14 -0.33
CA MET A 36 -0.86 6.71 -1.56
C MET A 36 -1.70 7.85 -2.19
N GLY A 37 -1.82 8.97 -1.49
CA GLY A 37 -2.44 10.18 -2.04
C GLY A 37 -1.68 10.83 -3.21
N PRO A 38 -2.22 11.92 -3.79
CA PRO A 38 -1.53 12.70 -4.82
C PRO A 38 -0.13 13.15 -4.41
N GLN A 39 0.09 13.39 -3.12
CA GLN A 39 1.36 13.84 -2.54
C GLN A 39 2.45 12.77 -2.65
N GLN A 40 2.11 11.51 -2.40
CA GLN A 40 3.01 10.36 -2.49
C GLN A 40 3.35 10.05 -3.96
N ILE A 41 2.38 10.18 -4.87
CA ILE A 41 2.63 10.14 -6.33
C ILE A 41 3.57 11.29 -6.75
N GLY A 42 3.38 12.47 -6.16
CA GLY A 42 4.27 13.62 -6.33
C GLY A 42 5.71 13.32 -5.91
N LEU A 43 5.91 12.64 -4.77
CA LEU A 43 7.23 12.18 -4.31
C LEU A 43 7.88 11.22 -5.32
N LEU A 44 7.16 10.17 -5.72
CA LEU A 44 7.64 9.18 -6.69
C LEU A 44 8.09 9.87 -7.98
N ASN A 45 7.21 10.68 -8.59
CA ASN A 45 7.49 11.31 -9.87
C ASN A 45 8.57 12.39 -9.75
N SER A 46 8.66 13.10 -8.62
CA SER A 46 9.76 14.05 -8.38
C SER A 46 11.10 13.33 -8.37
N TYR A 47 11.22 12.21 -7.64
CA TYR A 47 12.43 11.39 -7.62
C TYR A 47 12.77 10.84 -9.01
N VAL A 48 11.80 10.19 -9.67
CA VAL A 48 11.98 9.57 -11.00
C VAL A 48 12.45 10.59 -12.04
N LYS A 49 11.82 11.78 -12.07
CA LYS A 49 12.10 12.82 -13.06
C LYS A 49 13.34 13.62 -12.76
N HIS A 50 13.56 13.98 -11.49
CA HIS A 50 14.49 15.05 -11.17
C HIS A 50 15.70 14.64 -10.34
N ALA A 51 15.65 13.50 -9.63
CA ALA A 51 16.81 13.07 -8.84
C ALA A 51 18.03 12.86 -9.77
N PRO A 52 19.19 13.48 -9.49
CA PRO A 52 20.36 13.37 -10.36
C PRO A 52 20.77 11.91 -10.61
N ASN A 53 20.73 11.07 -9.57
CA ASN A 53 21.09 9.66 -9.63
C ASN A 53 19.87 8.72 -9.50
N SER A 54 18.69 9.17 -9.96
CA SER A 54 17.50 8.32 -10.02
C SER A 54 17.80 6.96 -10.63
N VAL A 55 17.25 5.88 -10.04
CA VAL A 55 17.32 4.53 -10.63
C VAL A 55 16.56 4.44 -11.97
N TYR A 56 15.80 5.47 -12.35
CA TYR A 56 15.09 5.60 -13.61
C TYR A 56 15.83 6.46 -14.64
N LYS A 57 17.06 6.93 -14.35
CA LYS A 57 17.82 7.81 -15.26
C LYS A 57 18.01 7.20 -16.66
N ASP A 58 18.15 5.88 -16.73
CA ASP A 58 18.33 5.11 -17.97
C ASP A 58 17.00 4.50 -18.48
N LYS A 59 15.88 4.76 -17.78
CA LYS A 59 14.51 4.33 -18.12
C LYS A 59 13.63 5.51 -18.59
N ASN A 60 14.21 6.44 -19.35
CA ASN A 60 13.54 7.67 -19.80
C ASN A 60 12.93 8.54 -18.68
N ARG A 61 13.34 8.34 -17.41
CA ARG A 61 12.84 9.10 -16.25
C ARG A 61 11.30 9.14 -16.18
N ARG A 62 10.65 8.01 -16.42
CA ARG A 62 9.19 7.84 -16.34
C ARG A 62 8.85 6.62 -15.48
N SER A 63 7.91 6.79 -14.55
CA SER A 63 7.40 5.71 -13.70
C SER A 63 6.41 4.82 -14.47
N ALA A 64 6.23 3.59 -14.01
CA ALA A 64 5.21 2.71 -14.58
C ALA A 64 3.80 3.24 -14.30
N TRP A 65 3.59 3.81 -13.11
CA TRP A 65 2.35 4.52 -12.76
C TRP A 65 2.04 5.65 -13.76
N GLU A 66 3.02 6.51 -14.07
CA GLU A 66 2.82 7.59 -15.05
C GLU A 66 2.53 7.04 -16.46
N SER A 67 3.18 5.94 -16.84
CA SER A 67 2.93 5.28 -18.12
C SER A 67 1.52 4.71 -18.20
N LEU A 68 1.07 4.04 -17.14
CA LEU A 68 -0.30 3.51 -17.03
C LEU A 68 -1.33 4.63 -17.07
N ALA A 69 -1.11 5.73 -16.33
CA ALA A 69 -2.00 6.89 -16.30
C ALA A 69 -2.10 7.58 -17.67
N LYS A 70 -1.02 7.57 -18.45
CA LYS A 70 -1.01 8.13 -19.81
C LYS A 70 -1.76 7.24 -20.81
N GLU A 71 -1.69 5.93 -20.64
CA GLU A 71 -2.28 4.94 -21.54
C GLU A 71 -3.73 4.59 -21.20
N GLY A 72 -4.12 4.79 -19.94
CA GLY A 72 -5.47 4.58 -19.45
C GLY A 72 -6.24 5.87 -19.18
N VAL A 73 -7.17 5.80 -18.24
CA VAL A 73 -8.01 6.90 -17.77
C VAL A 73 -7.60 7.26 -16.34
N LEU A 74 -7.30 8.54 -16.11
CA LEU A 74 -7.00 9.09 -14.79
C LEU A 74 -8.22 9.84 -14.24
N GLY A 75 -8.63 9.49 -13.03
CA GLY A 75 -9.65 10.19 -12.25
C GLY A 75 -9.19 10.47 -10.82
N LEU A 76 -10.10 11.00 -10.01
CA LEU A 76 -9.94 11.20 -8.57
C LEU A 76 -11.11 10.55 -7.83
N ALA A 77 -10.85 9.97 -6.67
CA ALA A 77 -11.86 9.36 -5.82
C ALA A 77 -11.90 10.00 -4.42
N TYR A 78 -13.09 10.42 -3.98
CA TYR A 78 -13.36 10.67 -2.56
C TYR A 78 -13.36 9.35 -1.80
N THR A 79 -12.83 9.36 -0.57
CA THR A 79 -12.57 8.15 0.22
C THR A 79 -13.31 8.08 1.55
N ASP A 80 -14.16 9.06 1.87
CA ASP A 80 -14.79 9.17 3.18
C ASP A 80 -15.61 7.93 3.57
N ALA A 81 -15.52 7.57 4.86
CA ALA A 81 -16.36 6.51 5.42
C ALA A 81 -17.77 7.02 5.76
N ALA A 82 -18.72 6.10 5.95
CA ALA A 82 -20.10 6.47 6.22
C ALA A 82 -20.18 7.38 7.47
N ASN A 83 -20.76 8.58 7.28
CA ASN A 83 -20.99 9.59 8.34
C ASN A 83 -19.73 10.18 8.99
N VAL A 84 -18.55 10.07 8.36
CA VAL A 84 -17.29 10.66 8.85
C VAL A 84 -16.52 11.33 7.72
N LEU A 85 -15.59 12.23 8.05
CA LEU A 85 -14.80 12.98 7.05
C LEU A 85 -13.53 12.25 6.60
N VAL A 86 -12.97 11.41 7.46
CA VAL A 86 -11.70 10.72 7.24
C VAL A 86 -11.96 9.23 7.41
N THR A 87 -11.50 8.45 6.44
CA THR A 87 -11.64 7.00 6.43
C THR A 87 -10.45 6.31 7.10
N ASP A 88 -10.59 5.02 7.33
CA ASP A 88 -9.50 4.12 7.65
C ASP A 88 -9.45 2.99 6.61
N SER A 89 -8.31 2.31 6.50
CA SER A 89 -8.10 1.25 5.50
C SER A 89 -9.20 0.17 5.51
N ALA A 90 -9.81 -0.16 6.66
CA ALA A 90 -10.83 -1.21 6.71
C ALA A 90 -12.15 -0.76 6.08
N ALA A 91 -12.62 0.44 6.43
CA ALA A 91 -13.82 1.00 5.82
C ALA A 91 -13.61 1.26 4.33
N SER A 92 -12.48 1.85 3.95
CA SER A 92 -12.14 2.12 2.55
C SER A 92 -12.05 0.83 1.72
N ALA A 93 -11.31 -0.19 2.18
CA ALA A 93 -11.24 -1.48 1.49
C ALA A 93 -12.58 -2.21 1.43
N THR A 94 -13.44 -2.08 2.45
CA THR A 94 -14.80 -2.63 2.42
C THR A 94 -15.65 -1.93 1.35
N GLN A 95 -15.53 -0.62 1.20
CA GLN A 95 -16.19 0.15 0.14
C GLN A 95 -15.67 -0.24 -1.24
N PHE A 96 -14.36 -0.49 -1.36
CA PHE A 96 -13.74 -0.97 -2.60
C PHE A 96 -14.31 -2.31 -2.97
N ALA A 97 -14.27 -3.24 -2.02
CA ALA A 97 -14.67 -4.61 -2.24
C ALA A 97 -16.15 -4.73 -2.60
N SER A 98 -17.04 -3.87 -2.09
CA SER A 98 -18.49 -4.08 -2.19
C SER A 98 -19.26 -3.03 -3.01
N GLY A 99 -18.67 -1.85 -3.25
CA GLY A 99 -19.39 -0.71 -3.82
C GLY A 99 -20.45 -0.12 -2.90
N LYS A 100 -20.43 -0.43 -1.59
CA LYS A 100 -21.34 0.13 -0.58
C LYS A 100 -20.58 0.91 0.48
N MET A 101 -21.24 1.92 1.06
CA MET A 101 -20.69 2.65 2.20
C MET A 101 -20.54 1.71 3.41
N ALA A 102 -19.43 1.86 4.12
CA ALA A 102 -19.10 1.12 5.35
C ALA A 102 -18.77 2.11 6.48
N GLY A 103 -19.03 1.69 7.72
CA GLY A 103 -18.61 2.42 8.91
C GLY A 103 -17.12 2.26 9.20
N SER A 104 -16.52 3.22 9.90
CA SER A 104 -15.10 3.18 10.30
C SER A 104 -14.75 1.88 11.00
N GLU A 105 -13.57 1.35 10.65
CA GLU A 105 -12.92 0.15 11.17
C GLU A 105 -13.67 -1.17 10.93
N MET A 106 -14.81 -1.15 10.23
CA MET A 106 -15.57 -2.34 9.85
C MET A 106 -14.93 -3.07 8.68
N VAL A 107 -15.12 -4.39 8.60
CA VAL A 107 -14.53 -5.26 7.58
C VAL A 107 -15.64 -6.03 6.89
N GLY A 108 -15.84 -5.81 5.58
CA GLY A 108 -16.78 -6.57 4.76
C GLY A 108 -18.25 -6.37 5.13
N THR A 109 -18.61 -5.29 5.80
CA THR A 109 -20.00 -4.96 6.16
C THR A 109 -20.43 -3.60 5.62
N ASP A 110 -21.71 -3.45 5.29
CA ASP A 110 -22.27 -2.13 4.98
C ASP A 110 -22.41 -1.25 6.24
N LEU A 111 -22.89 -0.02 6.05
CA LEU A 111 -23.05 0.98 7.11
C LEU A 111 -23.97 0.55 8.27
N ASP A 112 -24.87 -0.41 8.02
CA ASP A 112 -25.80 -0.96 9.00
C ASP A 112 -25.25 -2.23 9.69
N GLY A 113 -24.05 -2.68 9.28
CA GLY A 113 -23.38 -3.85 9.84
C GLY A 113 -23.81 -5.18 9.20
N TYR A 114 -24.52 -5.16 8.07
CA TYR A 114 -24.81 -6.38 7.32
C TYR A 114 -23.60 -6.78 6.47
N ALA A 115 -23.25 -8.07 6.50
CA ALA A 115 -22.24 -8.61 5.59
C ALA A 115 -22.63 -8.28 4.14
N THR A 116 -21.70 -7.69 3.39
CA THR A 116 -21.93 -7.33 2.00
C THR A 116 -21.08 -8.19 1.09
N GLU A 117 -21.68 -8.67 0.01
CA GLU A 117 -20.99 -9.46 -0.99
C GLU A 117 -19.85 -8.63 -1.61
N THR A 118 -18.66 -9.21 -1.68
CA THR A 118 -17.46 -8.56 -2.21
C THR A 118 -17.22 -8.90 -3.68
N MET A 119 -16.41 -8.11 -4.37
CA MET A 119 -16.01 -8.33 -5.75
C MET A 119 -15.21 -9.62 -5.90
N LEU A 120 -14.47 -10.02 -4.85
CA LEU A 120 -13.78 -11.31 -4.81
C LEU A 120 -14.79 -12.46 -4.75
N GLU A 121 -15.80 -12.37 -3.89
CA GLU A 121 -16.85 -13.38 -3.77
C GLU A 121 -17.70 -13.48 -5.04
N ILE A 122 -17.99 -12.34 -5.68
CA ILE A 122 -18.65 -12.27 -6.99
C ILE A 122 -17.80 -13.00 -8.03
N ALA A 123 -16.50 -12.71 -8.12
CA ALA A 123 -15.59 -13.38 -9.05
C ALA A 123 -15.55 -14.90 -8.81
N ALA A 124 -15.46 -15.34 -7.55
CA ALA A 124 -15.50 -16.75 -7.19
C ALA A 124 -16.83 -17.43 -7.60
N LYS A 125 -17.98 -16.77 -7.41
CA LYS A 125 -19.30 -17.26 -7.85
C LYS A 125 -19.42 -17.37 -9.37
N MET A 126 -18.70 -16.52 -10.11
CA MET A 126 -18.58 -16.61 -11.56
C MET A 126 -17.64 -17.74 -12.02
N GLY A 127 -16.94 -18.39 -11.08
CA GLY A 127 -15.96 -19.44 -11.34
C GLY A 127 -14.60 -18.91 -11.78
N LYS A 128 -14.33 -17.62 -11.58
CA LYS A 128 -13.01 -17.00 -11.77
C LYS A 128 -12.11 -17.38 -10.59
N SER A 129 -10.79 -17.40 -10.82
CA SER A 129 -9.82 -17.56 -9.73
C SER A 129 -9.66 -16.25 -8.96
N THR A 130 -9.24 -16.34 -7.70
CA THR A 130 -9.17 -15.20 -6.78
C THR A 130 -7.84 -15.11 -6.05
N GLY A 131 -7.28 -13.90 -5.95
CA GLY A 131 -6.01 -13.68 -5.23
C GLY A 131 -5.95 -12.41 -4.41
N LEU A 132 -5.33 -12.50 -3.23
CA LEU A 132 -4.98 -11.35 -2.38
C LEU A 132 -3.49 -11.40 -2.06
N ILE A 133 -2.77 -10.34 -2.41
CA ILE A 133 -1.33 -10.23 -2.28
C ILE A 133 -1.04 -8.93 -1.54
N THR A 134 -0.17 -8.98 -0.54
CA THR A 134 0.18 -7.82 0.28
C THR A 134 1.58 -7.93 0.86
N ASP A 135 2.26 -6.81 1.03
CA ASP A 135 3.50 -6.74 1.81
C ASP A 135 3.26 -6.52 3.32
N THR A 136 2.00 -6.38 3.75
CA THR A 136 1.60 -6.33 5.16
C THR A 136 1.31 -7.74 5.71
N ARG A 137 0.16 -7.94 6.37
CA ARG A 137 -0.36 -9.25 6.79
C ARG A 137 -1.51 -9.60 5.87
N VAL A 138 -1.67 -10.87 5.49
CA VAL A 138 -2.85 -11.28 4.72
C VAL A 138 -4.17 -11.00 5.45
N THR A 139 -4.15 -10.93 6.79
CA THR A 139 -5.29 -10.56 7.64
C THR A 139 -5.41 -9.06 7.92
N HIS A 140 -4.56 -8.22 7.33
CA HIS A 140 -4.65 -6.78 7.51
C HIS A 140 -5.91 -6.22 6.86
N ALA A 141 -6.27 -5.00 7.23
CA ALA A 141 -7.56 -4.39 6.90
C ALA A 141 -7.89 -4.42 5.41
N THR A 142 -6.91 -4.07 4.57
CA THR A 142 -7.08 -3.97 3.12
C THR A 142 -7.42 -5.32 2.46
N PRO A 143 -6.62 -6.39 2.57
CA PRO A 143 -7.01 -7.71 2.06
C PRO A 143 -8.24 -8.28 2.78
N ALA A 144 -8.41 -8.01 4.08
CA ALA A 144 -9.56 -8.50 4.84
C ALA A 144 -10.89 -7.95 4.29
N GLY A 145 -10.93 -6.68 3.86
CA GLY A 145 -12.13 -6.06 3.27
C GLY A 145 -12.68 -6.81 2.05
N PHE A 146 -11.85 -7.58 1.33
CA PHE A 146 -12.26 -8.37 0.17
C PHE A 146 -12.73 -9.79 0.52
N ALA A 147 -12.35 -10.35 1.66
CA ALA A 147 -12.52 -11.78 1.91
C ALA A 147 -12.96 -12.16 3.34
N ALA A 148 -13.30 -11.19 4.18
CA ALA A 148 -13.80 -11.42 5.54
C ALA A 148 -14.97 -10.49 5.90
N HIS A 149 -15.77 -10.90 6.88
CA HIS A 149 -16.91 -10.10 7.39
C HIS A 149 -16.83 -10.02 8.91
N GLN A 150 -16.25 -8.94 9.42
CA GLN A 150 -15.98 -8.78 10.85
C GLN A 150 -16.37 -7.39 11.35
N THR A 151 -16.77 -7.35 12.61
CA THR A 151 -17.21 -6.11 13.27
C THR A 151 -16.10 -5.07 13.40
N HIS A 152 -14.83 -5.48 13.33
CA HIS A 152 -13.69 -4.60 13.56
C HIS A 152 -12.39 -5.17 12.99
N ARG A 153 -11.55 -4.32 12.40
CA ARG A 153 -10.25 -4.68 11.79
C ARG A 153 -9.25 -5.37 12.72
N SER A 154 -9.40 -5.20 14.04
CA SER A 154 -8.54 -5.85 15.04
C SER A 154 -8.80 -7.35 15.24
N LYS A 155 -9.88 -7.90 14.68
CA LYS A 155 -10.25 -9.32 14.76
C LYS A 155 -9.46 -10.20 13.78
N GLU A 156 -8.15 -10.00 13.68
CA GLU A 156 -7.30 -10.67 12.69
C GLU A 156 -7.31 -12.21 12.79
N ASN A 157 -7.56 -12.77 13.98
CA ASN A 157 -7.66 -14.23 14.15
C ASN A 157 -8.95 -14.80 13.52
N GLU A 158 -10.04 -14.06 13.61
CA GLU A 158 -11.34 -14.37 13.03
C GLU A 158 -11.34 -14.07 11.53
N ILE A 159 -10.71 -12.98 11.10
CA ILE A 159 -10.46 -12.67 9.69
C ILE A 159 -9.73 -13.82 9.00
N ALA A 160 -8.69 -14.38 9.61
CA ALA A 160 -7.97 -15.54 9.04
C ALA A 160 -8.90 -16.74 8.79
N ILE A 161 -9.89 -16.95 9.67
CA ILE A 161 -10.89 -18.02 9.53
C ILE A 161 -11.82 -17.70 8.36
N ASP A 162 -12.33 -16.47 8.27
CA ASP A 162 -13.23 -16.06 7.20
C ASP A 162 -12.55 -16.16 5.83
N MET A 163 -11.31 -15.67 5.70
CA MET A 163 -10.56 -15.74 4.45
C MET A 163 -10.35 -17.18 3.97
N LEU A 164 -10.07 -18.10 4.90
CA LEU A 164 -9.96 -19.52 4.58
C LEU A 164 -11.32 -20.13 4.19
N ASN A 165 -12.40 -19.76 4.89
CA ASN A 165 -13.76 -20.22 4.59
C ASN A 165 -14.28 -19.70 3.23
N ASN A 166 -13.86 -18.50 2.84
CA ASN A 166 -14.14 -17.89 1.54
C ASN A 166 -13.25 -18.45 0.41
N LYS A 167 -12.34 -19.38 0.73
CA LYS A 167 -11.58 -20.21 -0.23
C LYS A 167 -10.80 -19.42 -1.29
N VAL A 168 -10.28 -18.24 -0.94
CA VAL A 168 -9.42 -17.42 -1.80
C VAL A 168 -8.28 -18.25 -2.36
N ASP A 169 -8.14 -18.39 -3.69
CA ASP A 169 -7.21 -19.36 -4.27
C ASP A 169 -5.74 -19.06 -3.95
N VAL A 170 -5.35 -17.78 -4.00
CA VAL A 170 -3.99 -17.33 -3.71
C VAL A 170 -3.98 -16.27 -2.61
N LEU A 171 -3.33 -16.56 -1.49
CA LEU A 171 -3.11 -15.62 -0.37
C LEU A 171 -1.61 -15.48 -0.13
N LEU A 172 -1.03 -14.31 -0.41
CA LEU A 172 0.42 -14.08 -0.28
C LEU A 172 0.71 -12.84 0.56
N GLY A 173 1.48 -12.99 1.63
CA GLY A 173 1.96 -11.86 2.42
C GLY A 173 2.62 -12.31 3.71
N GLY A 174 2.61 -11.46 4.72
CA GLY A 174 3.03 -11.83 6.07
C GLY A 174 1.86 -12.32 6.93
N GLY A 175 2.09 -12.39 8.25
CA GLY A 175 1.04 -12.55 9.24
C GLY A 175 0.85 -13.97 9.75
N LEU A 176 1.89 -14.81 9.67
CA LEU A 176 1.86 -16.20 10.16
C LEU A 176 1.25 -16.33 11.57
N ARG A 177 1.44 -15.30 12.41
CA ARG A 177 0.93 -15.22 13.79
C ARG A 177 -0.58 -15.47 13.95
N HIS A 178 -1.39 -15.29 12.91
CA HIS A 178 -2.85 -15.49 12.96
C HIS A 178 -3.32 -16.86 12.45
N TRP A 179 -2.41 -17.65 11.89
CA TRP A 179 -2.71 -18.92 11.22
C TRP A 179 -2.26 -20.15 12.01
N ILE A 180 -1.40 -19.95 13.00
CA ILE A 180 -0.81 -21.02 13.83
C ILE A 180 -1.45 -21.07 15.22
N PRO A 181 -1.62 -22.26 15.81
CA PRO A 181 -2.31 -22.44 17.09
C PRO A 181 -1.58 -21.76 18.24
N LYS A 182 -2.28 -21.45 19.34
CA LYS A 182 -1.67 -20.82 20.53
C LYS A 182 -0.54 -21.67 21.11
N GLY A 183 -0.61 -23.00 20.98
CA GLY A 183 0.44 -23.95 21.37
C GLY A 183 1.78 -23.71 20.67
N ALA A 184 1.82 -23.01 19.53
CA ALA A 184 3.07 -22.60 18.87
C ALA A 184 3.94 -21.65 19.73
N ASN A 185 3.38 -21.08 20.81
CA ASN A 185 4.12 -20.24 21.76
C ASN A 185 4.94 -21.05 22.78
N ASP A 186 4.68 -22.36 22.92
CA ASP A 186 5.54 -23.24 23.68
C ASP A 186 6.83 -23.49 22.89
N LYS A 187 7.96 -22.96 23.40
CA LYS A 187 9.24 -23.01 22.70
C LYS A 187 9.82 -24.43 22.61
N ASP A 188 9.40 -25.32 23.49
CA ASP A 188 9.87 -26.70 23.55
C ASP A 188 8.80 -27.69 23.05
N GLY A 189 7.64 -27.18 22.63
CA GLY A 189 6.51 -27.97 22.15
C GLY A 189 6.65 -28.46 20.71
N ASN A 190 6.03 -29.63 20.43
CA ASN A 190 6.06 -30.27 19.11
C ASN A 190 5.55 -29.37 17.98
N VAL A 191 4.52 -28.57 18.25
CA VAL A 191 3.94 -27.62 17.28
C VAL A 191 5.00 -26.61 16.84
N GLN A 192 5.75 -26.05 17.78
CA GLN A 192 6.78 -25.07 17.44
C GLN A 192 7.91 -25.70 16.64
N ALA A 193 8.37 -26.89 17.05
CA ALA A 193 9.42 -27.62 16.34
C ALA A 193 9.01 -27.91 14.88
N HIS A 194 7.77 -28.37 14.67
CA HIS A 194 7.22 -28.61 13.34
C HIS A 194 7.14 -27.32 12.51
N LEU A 195 6.67 -26.21 13.09
CA LEU A 195 6.60 -24.93 12.40
C LEU A 195 7.97 -24.38 12.00
N LYS A 196 9.00 -24.56 12.84
CA LYS A 196 10.38 -24.21 12.48
C LYS A 196 10.89 -25.03 11.30
N ASP A 197 10.57 -26.32 11.25
CA ASP A 197 10.98 -27.22 10.17
C ASP A 197 10.35 -26.79 8.84
N ILE A 198 9.02 -26.65 8.77
CA ILE A 198 8.33 -26.29 7.51
C ILE A 198 8.67 -24.88 7.02
N THR A 199 9.04 -23.96 7.93
CA THR A 199 9.50 -22.60 7.58
C THR A 199 10.99 -22.51 7.29
N GLY A 200 11.75 -23.61 7.44
CA GLY A 200 13.21 -23.62 7.32
C GLY A 200 13.91 -22.69 8.32
N GLY A 201 13.25 -22.34 9.43
CA GLY A 201 13.72 -21.34 10.40
C GLY A 201 13.69 -19.89 9.89
N ALA A 202 13.20 -19.63 8.67
CA ALA A 202 13.20 -18.30 8.07
C ALA A 202 12.15 -17.36 8.68
N VAL A 203 11.10 -17.90 9.30
CA VAL A 203 9.99 -17.12 9.86
C VAL A 203 9.98 -17.24 11.39
N ARG A 204 9.87 -16.10 12.09
CA ARG A 204 9.68 -16.08 13.54
C ARG A 204 8.36 -16.76 13.93
N ILE A 205 8.45 -17.82 14.73
CA ILE A 205 7.28 -18.55 15.23
C ILE A 205 6.80 -17.94 16.55
N LYS A 206 5.62 -17.32 16.51
CA LYS A 206 4.85 -16.84 17.68
C LYS A 206 3.40 -16.64 17.27
N SER A 207 2.46 -17.19 18.03
CA SER A 207 1.02 -17.11 17.74
C SER A 207 0.36 -15.93 18.47
N LYS A 208 -0.59 -15.29 17.78
CA LYS A 208 -1.59 -14.36 18.33
C LYS A 208 -2.97 -15.00 18.47
N ARG A 209 -3.15 -16.24 18.01
CA ARG A 209 -4.39 -16.99 18.21
C ARG A 209 -4.60 -17.26 19.69
N LYS A 210 -5.88 -17.34 20.07
CA LYS A 210 -6.32 -17.64 21.45
C LYS A 210 -6.86 -19.09 21.58
N ASP A 211 -6.82 -19.84 20.49
CA ASP A 211 -7.29 -21.22 20.37
C ASP A 211 -6.17 -22.14 19.85
N GLU A 212 -6.44 -23.45 19.75
CA GLU A 212 -5.50 -24.44 19.20
C GLU A 212 -5.77 -24.77 17.72
N ARG A 213 -6.50 -23.91 16.99
CA ARG A 213 -6.74 -24.16 15.56
C ARG A 213 -5.44 -23.97 14.78
N ASN A 214 -5.12 -24.94 13.93
CA ASN A 214 -4.03 -24.84 12.99
C ASN A 214 -4.59 -24.60 11.58
N LEU A 215 -4.71 -23.34 11.19
CA LEU A 215 -5.28 -22.98 9.89
C LEU A 215 -4.37 -23.38 8.72
N LEU A 216 -3.09 -23.65 8.98
CA LEU A 216 -2.18 -24.19 7.95
C LEU A 216 -2.59 -25.62 7.56
N GLU A 217 -2.88 -26.46 8.55
CA GLU A 217 -3.36 -27.83 8.32
C GLU A 217 -4.74 -27.81 7.67
N GLU A 218 -5.64 -26.94 8.15
CA GLU A 218 -6.96 -26.77 7.54
C GLU A 218 -6.86 -26.31 6.08
N ALA A 219 -5.93 -25.39 5.76
CA ALA A 219 -5.66 -24.98 4.39
C ALA A 219 -5.12 -26.14 3.54
N GLN A 220 -4.18 -26.94 4.05
CA GLN A 220 -3.69 -28.13 3.33
C GLN A 220 -4.82 -29.12 3.03
N GLN A 221 -5.74 -29.34 3.98
CA GLN A 221 -6.93 -30.18 3.78
C GLN A 221 -7.87 -29.62 2.70
N GLN A 222 -7.86 -28.30 2.50
CA GLN A 222 -8.58 -27.62 1.41
C GLN A 222 -7.79 -27.53 0.09
N GLY A 223 -6.62 -28.18 0.01
CA GLY A 223 -5.83 -28.29 -1.22
C GLY A 223 -4.80 -27.16 -1.42
N TYR A 224 -4.58 -26.30 -0.42
CA TYR A 224 -3.55 -25.27 -0.51
C TYR A 224 -2.15 -25.88 -0.43
N GLN A 225 -1.27 -25.48 -1.35
CA GLN A 225 0.16 -25.54 -1.10
C GLN A 225 0.54 -24.42 -0.13
N LEU A 226 1.52 -24.68 0.74
CA LEU A 226 2.04 -23.70 1.69
C LEU A 226 3.41 -23.20 1.24
N ALA A 227 3.67 -21.92 1.41
CA ALA A 227 4.98 -21.31 1.21
C ALA A 227 5.32 -20.33 2.33
N PHE A 228 6.54 -20.40 2.83
CA PHE A 228 7.06 -19.55 3.91
C PHE A 228 8.37 -18.86 3.52
N THR A 229 8.97 -19.25 2.38
CA THR A 229 10.16 -18.62 1.79
C THR A 229 9.98 -18.37 0.31
N LYS A 230 10.86 -17.54 -0.26
CA LYS A 230 10.98 -17.25 -1.70
C LYS A 230 11.21 -18.53 -2.51
N GLU A 231 12.03 -19.45 -2.02
CA GLU A 231 12.32 -20.73 -2.68
C GLU A 231 11.07 -21.61 -2.70
N GLN A 232 10.34 -21.66 -1.59
CA GLN A 232 9.07 -22.40 -1.51
C GLN A 232 8.02 -21.79 -2.43
N LEU A 233 7.87 -20.46 -2.45
CA LEU A 233 7.00 -19.73 -3.38
C LEU A 233 7.34 -20.11 -4.82
N LYS A 234 8.62 -20.08 -5.20
CA LYS A 234 9.08 -20.43 -6.55
C LYS A 234 8.72 -21.87 -6.91
N ALA A 235 8.91 -22.81 -5.97
CA ALA A 235 8.64 -24.23 -6.15
C ALA A 235 7.14 -24.58 -6.20
N SER A 236 6.26 -23.72 -5.66
CA SER A 236 4.81 -23.94 -5.70
C SER A 236 4.28 -24.01 -7.14
N SER A 237 3.45 -25.01 -7.40
CA SER A 237 2.89 -25.37 -8.70
C SER A 237 1.38 -25.63 -8.70
N GLY A 238 0.77 -25.77 -7.52
CA GLY A 238 -0.65 -26.03 -7.37
C GLY A 238 -1.54 -24.83 -7.72
N ASP A 239 -2.83 -25.07 -7.81
CA ASP A 239 -3.84 -24.05 -8.16
C ASP A 239 -4.29 -23.21 -6.96
N LYS A 240 -3.96 -23.66 -5.74
CA LYS A 240 -4.17 -22.93 -4.49
C LYS A 240 -2.89 -22.77 -3.68
N LEU A 241 -2.64 -21.57 -3.18
CA LEU A 241 -1.40 -21.22 -2.49
C LEU A 241 -1.65 -20.28 -1.31
N LEU A 242 -1.17 -20.68 -0.13
CA LEU A 242 -1.08 -19.84 1.06
C LEU A 242 0.39 -19.57 1.38
N GLY A 243 0.83 -18.34 1.11
CA GLY A 243 2.16 -17.83 1.36
C GLY A 243 2.20 -16.91 2.58
N LEU A 244 2.92 -17.30 3.63
CA LEU A 244 3.07 -16.55 4.88
C LEU A 244 4.55 -16.34 5.21
N PHE A 245 5.13 -15.29 4.65
CA PHE A 245 6.59 -15.11 4.58
C PHE A 245 7.21 -14.43 5.81
N SER A 246 6.40 -14.03 6.78
CA SER A 246 6.88 -13.39 8.00
C SER A 246 5.90 -13.53 9.16
N TYR A 247 6.37 -13.19 10.37
CA TYR A 247 5.54 -13.17 11.57
C TYR A 247 4.41 -12.12 11.50
N SER A 248 4.69 -10.95 10.90
CA SER A 248 3.79 -9.79 10.83
C SER A 248 3.78 -9.25 9.40
N GLN A 249 4.37 -8.09 9.10
CA GLN A 249 4.56 -7.59 7.73
C GLN A 249 5.79 -8.22 7.06
N THR A 250 5.86 -8.18 5.74
CA THR A 250 7.03 -8.66 4.96
C THR A 250 8.16 -7.63 4.96
N LEU A 251 9.00 -7.58 3.91
CA LEU A 251 10.10 -6.62 3.82
C LEU A 251 9.56 -5.21 3.61
N ASN A 252 10.11 -4.27 4.38
CA ASN A 252 9.90 -2.85 4.12
C ASN A 252 10.70 -2.42 2.87
N GLY A 253 10.35 -1.29 2.25
CA GLY A 253 10.89 -0.87 0.95
C GLY A 253 12.39 -0.63 0.97
N ILE A 254 12.93 -0.12 2.08
CA ILE A 254 14.39 0.04 2.25
C ILE A 254 15.04 -1.34 2.32
N GLN A 255 14.52 -2.24 3.15
CA GLN A 255 15.02 -3.61 3.29
C GLN A 255 14.98 -4.34 1.94
N GLU A 256 13.88 -4.25 1.20
CA GLU A 256 13.75 -4.81 -0.14
C GLU A 256 14.80 -4.24 -1.09
N SER A 257 14.98 -2.91 -1.11
CA SER A 257 15.99 -2.24 -1.96
C SER A 257 17.41 -2.69 -1.63
N MET A 258 17.74 -2.81 -0.34
CA MET A 258 19.05 -3.24 0.14
C MET A 258 19.32 -4.73 -0.11
N THR A 259 18.28 -5.55 -0.20
CA THR A 259 18.38 -7.00 -0.38
C THR A 259 17.97 -7.49 -1.77
N ALA A 260 17.66 -6.59 -2.70
CA ALA A 260 17.14 -6.90 -4.04
C ALA A 260 18.03 -7.93 -4.79
N ASN A 261 19.35 -7.79 -4.67
CA ASN A 261 20.35 -8.65 -5.32
C ASN A 261 20.98 -9.68 -4.36
N SER A 262 20.49 -9.80 -3.12
CA SER A 262 21.02 -10.77 -2.17
C SER A 262 20.53 -12.18 -2.51
N ALA A 263 21.45 -13.13 -2.65
CA ALA A 263 21.13 -14.54 -2.82
C ALA A 263 20.54 -15.18 -1.54
N ASP A 264 20.80 -14.57 -0.38
CA ASP A 264 20.36 -15.08 0.94
C ASP A 264 18.98 -14.57 1.36
N ARG A 265 18.31 -13.78 0.50
CA ARG A 265 16.98 -13.23 0.80
C ARG A 265 15.92 -14.33 0.74
N THR A 266 15.39 -14.69 1.91
CA THR A 266 14.35 -15.73 2.06
C THR A 266 12.93 -15.19 1.91
N VAL A 267 12.69 -13.89 2.08
CA VAL A 267 11.35 -13.28 1.95
C VAL A 267 11.17 -12.78 0.52
N PRO A 268 10.14 -13.20 -0.23
CA PRO A 268 9.88 -12.69 -1.58
C PRO A 268 9.50 -11.20 -1.55
N THR A 269 9.82 -10.49 -2.64
CA THR A 269 9.37 -9.11 -2.86
C THR A 269 7.87 -9.09 -3.19
N LEU A 270 7.24 -7.92 -3.04
CA LEU A 270 5.84 -7.75 -3.47
C LEU A 270 5.64 -8.08 -4.96
N ARG A 271 6.61 -7.70 -5.80
CA ARG A 271 6.64 -8.05 -7.21
C ARG A 271 6.73 -9.56 -7.45
N GLU A 272 7.65 -10.26 -6.78
CA GLU A 272 7.78 -11.73 -6.92
C GLU A 272 6.51 -12.47 -6.43
N MET A 273 5.86 -11.98 -5.37
CA MET A 273 4.56 -12.51 -4.94
C MET A 273 3.48 -12.28 -6.01
N THR A 274 3.44 -11.08 -6.60
CA THR A 274 2.49 -10.74 -7.67
C THR A 274 2.71 -11.60 -8.92
N GLU A 275 3.97 -11.76 -9.36
CA GLU A 275 4.34 -12.62 -10.48
C GLU A 275 3.90 -14.06 -10.27
N LYS A 276 4.09 -14.60 -9.05
CA LYS A 276 3.63 -15.95 -8.72
C LYS A 276 2.10 -16.03 -8.74
N ALA A 277 1.40 -15.06 -8.16
CA ALA A 277 -0.06 -15.05 -8.16
C ALA A 277 -0.62 -15.04 -9.58
N VAL A 278 -0.15 -14.13 -10.44
CA VAL A 278 -0.56 -14.08 -11.86
C VAL A 278 -0.33 -15.43 -12.53
N SER A 279 0.85 -16.05 -12.35
CA SER A 279 1.19 -17.35 -12.97
C SER A 279 0.29 -18.53 -12.54
N ILE A 280 -0.43 -18.40 -11.42
CA ILE A 280 -1.39 -19.39 -10.93
C ILE A 280 -2.80 -19.02 -11.43
N LEU A 281 -3.21 -17.77 -11.21
CA LEU A 281 -4.57 -17.29 -11.47
C LEU A 281 -4.88 -17.24 -12.97
N GLU A 282 -3.90 -16.94 -13.83
CA GLU A 282 -4.08 -16.83 -15.29
C GLU A 282 -4.38 -18.18 -15.97
N ARG A 283 -4.23 -19.30 -15.25
CA ARG A 283 -4.54 -20.65 -15.77
C ARG A 283 -6.03 -20.92 -15.88
N ASN A 284 -6.87 -20.11 -15.24
CA ASN A 284 -8.31 -20.27 -15.32
C ASN A 284 -8.86 -19.57 -16.57
N ASP A 285 -9.42 -20.35 -17.50
CA ASP A 285 -9.97 -19.84 -18.76
C ASP A 285 -11.12 -18.83 -18.58
N LYS A 286 -11.77 -18.81 -17.40
CA LYS A 286 -12.79 -17.81 -17.04
C LYS A 286 -12.19 -16.46 -16.58
N GLY A 287 -10.87 -16.41 -16.42
CA GLY A 287 -10.12 -15.30 -15.88
C GLY A 287 -10.08 -15.28 -14.35
N PHE A 288 -9.65 -14.15 -13.79
CA PHE A 288 -9.43 -14.00 -12.36
C PHE A 288 -9.74 -12.60 -11.83
N PHE A 289 -9.98 -12.53 -10.53
CA PHE A 289 -9.89 -11.30 -9.75
C PHE A 289 -8.63 -11.34 -8.88
N MET A 290 -7.88 -10.25 -8.83
CA MET A 290 -6.71 -10.14 -7.98
C MET A 290 -6.63 -8.74 -7.35
N MET A 291 -6.33 -8.70 -6.05
CA MET A 291 -5.93 -7.48 -5.37
C MET A 291 -4.46 -7.58 -4.94
N VAL A 292 -3.68 -6.54 -5.22
CA VAL A 292 -2.30 -6.38 -4.78
C VAL A 292 -2.17 -5.11 -3.95
N GLU A 293 -1.70 -5.24 -2.71
CA GLU A 293 -1.50 -4.13 -1.79
C GLU A 293 -0.01 -3.85 -1.59
N SER A 294 0.41 -2.61 -1.86
CA SER A 294 1.64 -2.04 -1.30
C SER A 294 1.23 -1.24 -0.06
N GLY A 295 1.13 -1.93 1.08
CA GLY A 295 0.47 -1.43 2.28
C GLY A 295 1.41 -0.68 3.22
N LEU A 296 2.72 -0.81 3.02
CA LEU A 296 3.72 -0.17 3.87
C LEU A 296 4.00 1.30 3.50
N ILE A 297 3.42 1.82 2.40
CA ILE A 297 3.42 3.25 2.07
C ILE A 297 2.75 4.03 3.22
N ASP A 298 1.58 3.57 3.66
CA ASP A 298 0.84 4.12 4.79
C ASP A 298 1.65 4.12 6.08
N TRP A 299 2.32 3.00 6.40
CA TRP A 299 3.12 2.91 7.63
C TRP A 299 4.29 3.89 7.61
N ALA A 300 4.98 4.00 6.47
CA ALA A 300 6.04 4.98 6.30
C ALA A 300 5.53 6.41 6.46
N ALA A 301 4.32 6.68 5.96
CA ALA A 301 3.68 7.99 6.05
C ALA A 301 3.17 8.30 7.46
N HIS A 302 2.64 7.33 8.21
CA HIS A 302 2.31 7.47 9.62
C HIS A 302 3.53 7.85 10.47
N ASP A 303 4.71 7.33 10.12
CA ASP A 303 5.99 7.65 10.76
C ASP A 303 6.60 8.99 10.28
N ASN A 304 5.97 9.63 9.28
CA ASN A 304 6.50 10.78 8.54
C ASN A 304 7.89 10.53 7.91
N ASP A 305 8.23 9.29 7.60
CA ASP A 305 9.53 8.88 7.07
C ASP A 305 9.54 8.97 5.54
N THR A 306 10.01 10.10 5.01
CA THR A 306 10.03 10.36 3.56
C THR A 306 10.94 9.38 2.81
N GLY A 307 12.06 8.96 3.40
CA GLY A 307 12.98 8.01 2.77
C GLY A 307 12.32 6.65 2.62
N TYR A 308 11.81 6.14 3.72
CA TYR A 308 11.07 4.88 3.73
C TYR A 308 9.87 4.92 2.76
N MET A 309 9.08 5.98 2.79
CA MET A 309 7.92 6.16 1.90
C MET A 309 8.32 6.17 0.43
N LEU A 310 9.43 6.81 0.05
CA LEU A 310 9.92 6.76 -1.33
C LEU A 310 10.25 5.33 -1.77
N HIS A 311 10.91 4.54 -0.92
CA HIS A 311 11.22 3.15 -1.28
C HIS A 311 9.97 2.29 -1.41
N GLU A 312 8.93 2.55 -0.62
CA GLU A 312 7.64 1.87 -0.77
C GLU A 312 6.92 2.27 -2.06
N MET A 313 6.96 3.55 -2.44
CA MET A 313 6.46 3.99 -3.74
C MET A 313 7.18 3.33 -4.93
N LEU A 314 8.50 3.11 -4.82
CA LEU A 314 9.29 2.42 -5.85
C LEU A 314 8.95 0.93 -5.93
N LYS A 315 8.68 0.28 -4.78
CA LYS A 315 8.20 -1.10 -4.70
C LYS A 315 6.85 -1.24 -5.43
N MET A 316 5.89 -0.36 -5.14
CA MET A 316 4.60 -0.31 -5.83
C MET A 316 4.77 -0.07 -7.34
N ASP A 317 5.61 0.87 -7.75
CA ASP A 317 5.85 1.14 -9.18
C ASP A 317 6.42 -0.08 -9.91
N GLY A 318 7.24 -0.90 -9.25
CA GLY A 318 7.74 -2.16 -9.79
C GLY A 318 6.64 -3.23 -10.00
N VAL A 319 5.60 -3.24 -9.17
CA VAL A 319 4.40 -4.08 -9.36
C VAL A 319 3.60 -3.59 -10.56
N VAL A 320 3.38 -2.29 -10.66
CA VAL A 320 2.66 -1.68 -11.80
C VAL A 320 3.43 -1.90 -13.11
N GLU A 321 4.76 -1.82 -13.10
CA GLU A 321 5.63 -2.12 -14.26
C GLU A 321 5.37 -3.54 -14.77
N TYR A 322 5.38 -4.52 -13.86
CA TYR A 322 5.12 -5.93 -14.21
C TYR A 322 3.71 -6.13 -14.76
N LEU A 323 2.68 -5.65 -14.06
CA LEU A 323 1.27 -5.87 -14.46
C LEU A 323 0.96 -5.21 -15.80
N ARG A 324 1.47 -3.99 -16.02
CA ARG A 324 1.34 -3.30 -17.30
C ARG A 324 2.00 -4.09 -18.43
N GLU A 325 3.22 -4.61 -18.20
CA GLU A 325 3.93 -5.41 -19.21
C GLU A 325 3.22 -6.75 -19.50
N TRP A 326 2.68 -7.42 -18.48
CA TRP A 326 1.90 -8.65 -18.63
C TRP A 326 0.58 -8.41 -19.39
N ALA A 327 -0.06 -7.26 -19.19
CA ALA A 327 -1.36 -6.96 -19.79
C ALA A 327 -1.30 -6.24 -21.14
N LYS A 328 -0.16 -5.65 -21.55
CA LYS A 328 -0.08 -4.68 -22.67
C LYS A 328 -0.72 -5.12 -24.01
N ASP A 329 -0.74 -6.43 -24.30
CA ASP A 329 -1.27 -7.00 -25.54
C ASP A 329 -2.62 -7.70 -25.32
N ARG A 330 -3.27 -7.46 -24.17
CA ARG A 330 -4.55 -8.06 -23.77
C ARG A 330 -5.68 -7.06 -23.89
N ASP A 331 -6.82 -7.51 -24.40
CA ASP A 331 -8.08 -6.77 -24.45
C ASP A 331 -9.13 -7.31 -23.45
N ASP A 332 -8.78 -8.34 -22.68
CA ASP A 332 -9.65 -9.02 -21.71
C ASP A 332 -9.34 -8.64 -20.24
N THR A 333 -8.54 -7.60 -20.02
CA THR A 333 -8.03 -7.23 -18.69
C THR A 333 -8.34 -5.77 -18.35
N LEU A 334 -8.82 -5.55 -17.12
CA LEU A 334 -8.91 -4.24 -16.47
C LEU A 334 -7.91 -4.19 -15.30
N ILE A 335 -7.01 -3.20 -15.33
CA ILE A 335 -6.11 -2.86 -14.22
C ILE A 335 -6.58 -1.55 -13.61
N ILE A 336 -6.77 -1.53 -12.30
CA ILE A 336 -7.07 -0.32 -11.53
C ILE A 336 -5.93 -0.10 -10.55
N VAL A 337 -5.33 1.09 -10.54
CA VAL A 337 -4.33 1.50 -9.55
C VAL A 337 -4.86 2.70 -8.79
N THR A 338 -5.02 2.58 -7.47
CA THR A 338 -5.59 3.62 -6.61
C THR A 338 -4.99 3.55 -5.20
N ALA A 339 -5.42 4.44 -4.32
CA ALA A 339 -5.19 4.36 -2.88
C ALA A 339 -6.51 4.25 -2.12
N ASP A 340 -6.44 3.85 -0.86
CA ASP A 340 -7.53 3.82 0.11
C ASP A 340 -7.76 5.16 0.83
N HIS A 341 -6.69 5.92 1.04
CA HIS A 341 -6.65 7.30 1.51
C HIS A 341 -5.28 7.93 1.24
N GLU A 342 -5.09 9.17 1.69
CA GLU A 342 -3.75 9.75 1.88
C GLU A 342 -3.36 9.70 3.36
N THR A 343 -2.06 9.55 3.63
CA THR A 343 -1.53 9.50 5.01
C THR A 343 -0.46 10.56 5.24
N GLY A 344 -0.54 11.24 6.39
CA GLY A 344 0.48 12.15 6.91
C GLY A 344 0.33 13.62 6.49
N GLY A 345 -0.49 13.92 5.47
CA GLY A 345 -0.58 15.28 4.90
C GLY A 345 0.79 15.73 4.39
N PHE A 346 1.46 14.86 3.64
CA PHE A 346 2.84 15.03 3.17
C PHE A 346 2.97 16.19 2.18
N GLY A 347 4.10 16.89 2.18
CA GLY A 347 4.44 17.75 1.04
C GLY A 347 5.90 18.17 0.98
N PHE A 348 6.42 18.34 -0.23
CA PHE A 348 7.59 19.19 -0.45
C PHE A 348 7.16 20.67 -0.36
N SER A 349 7.90 21.47 0.39
CA SER A 349 7.58 22.89 0.61
C SER A 349 8.84 23.75 0.57
N TYR A 350 8.71 24.97 0.05
CA TYR A 350 9.81 25.94 0.09
C TYR A 350 10.04 26.43 1.53
N SER A 351 11.27 26.80 1.85
CA SER A 351 11.65 27.20 3.19
C SER A 351 12.51 28.46 3.21
N ARG A 352 12.60 29.06 4.40
CA ARG A 352 13.54 30.15 4.70
C ARG A 352 14.95 29.67 5.03
N SER A 353 15.19 28.36 5.03
CA SER A 353 16.47 27.75 5.42
C SER A 353 17.38 27.60 4.21
N ASN A 354 18.68 27.89 4.36
CA ASN A 354 19.70 27.70 3.31
C ASN A 354 19.30 28.36 1.96
N LEU A 355 19.12 29.68 1.98
CA LEU A 355 18.75 30.43 0.77
C LEU A 355 19.81 30.26 -0.34
N PRO A 356 19.39 30.15 -1.62
CA PRO A 356 20.33 30.06 -2.73
C PRO A 356 21.13 31.38 -2.87
N GLU A 357 22.40 31.24 -3.22
CA GLU A 357 23.24 32.39 -3.60
C GLU A 357 22.80 32.96 -4.95
N GLY A 358 23.07 34.25 -5.15
CA GLY A 358 22.85 34.91 -6.44
C GLY A 358 23.77 34.34 -7.51
N ARG A 359 23.28 34.24 -8.74
CA ARG A 359 24.10 33.83 -9.89
C ARG A 359 23.71 34.58 -11.15
N ASP A 360 24.68 34.85 -12.00
CA ASP A 360 24.43 35.42 -13.32
C ASP A 360 23.72 34.40 -14.22
N LEU A 361 22.79 34.89 -15.04
CA LEU A 361 22.17 34.12 -16.11
C LEU A 361 22.55 34.71 -17.47
N PRO A 362 22.73 33.88 -18.52
CA PRO A 362 23.18 34.36 -19.83
C PRO A 362 22.09 35.07 -20.64
N GLY A 363 20.85 35.11 -20.14
CA GLY A 363 19.71 35.69 -20.86
C GLY A 363 19.66 37.21 -20.73
N ASP A 364 19.24 37.87 -21.80
CA ASP A 364 19.06 39.33 -21.90
C ASP A 364 18.19 39.93 -20.78
N VAL A 365 17.16 39.21 -20.32
CA VAL A 365 16.29 39.64 -19.22
C VAL A 365 17.04 39.86 -17.89
N PHE A 366 18.14 39.13 -17.67
CA PHE A 366 18.99 39.26 -16.47
C PHE A 366 20.28 40.04 -16.73
N GLU A 367 20.40 40.74 -17.85
CA GLU A 367 21.55 41.59 -18.09
C GLU A 367 21.64 42.69 -17.00
N GLY A 368 22.79 42.77 -16.34
CA GLY A 368 23.02 43.68 -15.22
C GLY A 368 22.31 43.31 -13.91
N ASN A 369 21.68 42.13 -13.80
CA ASN A 369 20.96 41.67 -12.61
C ASN A 369 21.23 40.18 -12.29
N GLU A 370 21.60 39.85 -11.06
CA GLU A 370 21.73 38.45 -10.63
C GLU A 370 20.36 37.76 -10.49
N PHE A 371 20.28 36.48 -10.86
CA PHE A 371 19.17 35.62 -10.47
C PHE A 371 19.35 35.15 -9.03
N LYS A 372 18.48 35.63 -8.14
CA LYS A 372 18.52 35.33 -6.71
C LYS A 372 17.12 35.09 -6.14
N PRO A 373 16.68 33.82 -6.02
CA PRO A 373 15.40 33.50 -5.39
C PRO A 373 15.36 33.93 -3.92
N ASN A 374 14.21 34.41 -3.47
CA ASN A 374 14.01 34.85 -2.07
C ASN A 374 13.94 33.71 -1.05
N PHE A 375 13.67 32.49 -1.51
CA PHE A 375 13.46 31.30 -0.67
C PHE A 375 14.21 30.10 -1.21
N ASN A 376 14.40 29.10 -0.36
CA ASN A 376 14.89 27.79 -0.78
C ASN A 376 13.71 26.95 -1.25
N PHE A 377 13.66 26.66 -2.56
CA PHE A 377 12.60 25.86 -3.18
C PHE A 377 12.91 24.35 -3.21
N GLY A 378 13.99 23.90 -2.57
CA GLY A 378 14.43 22.51 -2.57
C GLY A 378 15.22 22.15 -3.83
N ASN A 379 16.51 21.87 -3.67
CA ASN A 379 17.35 21.38 -4.76
C ASN A 379 17.10 19.88 -5.01
N TYR A 380 17.06 19.46 -6.28
CA TYR A 380 16.82 18.07 -6.65
C TYR A 380 17.82 17.05 -6.08
N GLY A 381 19.04 17.46 -5.68
CA GLY A 381 19.99 16.60 -4.98
C GLY A 381 19.49 16.09 -3.61
N ILE A 382 18.45 16.70 -3.05
CA ILE A 382 17.76 16.19 -1.85
C ILE A 382 17.10 14.83 -2.13
N LEU A 383 16.58 14.62 -3.34
CA LEU A 383 15.87 13.38 -3.70
C LEU A 383 16.81 12.17 -3.67
N ASP A 384 18.06 12.33 -4.12
CA ASP A 384 19.09 11.29 -3.99
C ASP A 384 19.39 10.99 -2.52
N LYS A 385 19.42 12.01 -1.66
CA LYS A 385 19.67 11.84 -0.22
C LYS A 385 18.52 11.13 0.50
N ILE A 386 17.27 11.40 0.10
CA ILE A 386 16.07 10.69 0.57
C ILE A 386 16.16 9.21 0.19
N TYR A 387 16.49 8.90 -1.07
CA TYR A 387 16.68 7.52 -1.55
C TYR A 387 17.89 6.79 -0.94
N GLN A 388 18.87 7.51 -0.38
CA GLN A 388 20.07 6.91 0.22
C GLN A 388 19.87 6.50 1.69
N GLN A 389 18.66 6.61 2.23
CA GLN A 389 18.35 6.13 3.56
C GLN A 389 18.48 4.60 3.64
N THR A 390 19.18 4.08 4.64
CA THR A 390 19.53 2.64 4.74
C THR A 390 18.77 1.88 5.82
N ALA A 391 17.98 2.57 6.64
CA ALA A 391 17.07 1.99 7.62
C ALA A 391 15.86 2.92 7.80
N SER A 392 14.66 2.37 8.02
CA SER A 392 13.49 3.20 8.36
C SER A 392 13.64 3.82 9.75
N TYR A 393 12.82 4.82 10.08
CA TYR A 393 12.78 5.37 11.43
C TYR A 393 12.42 4.29 12.45
N VAL A 394 11.47 3.40 12.13
CA VAL A 394 11.15 2.22 12.96
C VAL A 394 12.38 1.36 13.22
N ASP A 395 13.19 1.08 12.20
CA ASP A 395 14.41 0.29 12.33
C ASP A 395 15.45 1.01 13.22
N ILE A 396 15.62 2.33 13.01
CA ILE A 396 16.53 3.19 13.80
C ILE A 396 16.13 3.21 15.28
N PHE A 397 14.84 3.43 15.58
CA PHE A 397 14.35 3.43 16.94
C PHE A 397 14.32 2.04 17.56
N SER A 398 14.12 0.98 16.77
CA SER A 398 14.29 -0.39 17.24
C SER A 398 15.73 -0.68 17.66
N MET A 399 16.72 -0.19 16.91
CA MET A 399 18.14 -0.28 17.29
C MET A 399 18.43 0.52 18.56
N PHE A 400 17.87 1.72 18.68
CA PHE A 400 18.01 2.57 19.87
C PHE A 400 17.37 1.94 21.12
N ASP A 401 16.12 1.48 21.02
CA ASP A 401 15.38 0.89 22.15
C ASP A 401 15.95 -0.46 22.59
N ALA A 402 16.71 -1.13 21.72
CA ALA A 402 17.45 -2.35 22.06
C ALA A 402 18.73 -2.09 22.87
N LEU A 403 19.21 -0.83 22.95
CA LEU A 403 20.34 -0.47 23.78
C LEU A 403 20.00 -0.62 25.28
N PRO A 404 20.99 -0.89 26.14
CA PRO A 404 20.82 -0.77 27.59
C PRO A 404 20.26 0.61 27.96
N ALA A 405 19.36 0.69 28.93
CA ALA A 405 18.67 1.94 29.28
C ALA A 405 19.61 3.12 29.60
N VAL A 406 20.80 2.84 30.14
CA VAL A 406 21.83 3.87 30.42
C VAL A 406 22.53 4.41 29.16
N GLU A 407 22.49 3.64 28.07
CA GLU A 407 23.09 3.99 26.77
C GLU A 407 22.09 4.67 25.82
N GLN A 408 20.80 4.66 26.16
CA GLN A 408 19.72 5.35 25.43
C GLN A 408 19.80 6.87 25.60
N THR A 409 20.89 7.46 25.11
CA THR A 409 21.22 8.88 25.23
C THR A 409 20.90 9.64 23.94
N PRO A 410 20.69 10.97 24.01
CA PRO A 410 20.55 11.80 22.81
C PRO A 410 21.72 11.64 21.81
N ALA A 411 22.95 11.49 22.31
CA ALA A 411 24.12 11.26 21.48
C ALA A 411 24.04 9.93 20.72
N ALA A 412 23.57 8.86 21.37
CA ALA A 412 23.37 7.56 20.73
C ALA A 412 22.30 7.61 19.63
N LEU A 413 21.16 8.27 19.89
CA LEU A 413 20.12 8.45 18.87
C LEU A 413 20.63 9.27 17.68
N ALA A 414 21.33 10.39 17.92
CA ALA A 414 21.94 11.18 16.86
C ALA A 414 22.95 10.36 16.04
N GLY A 415 23.77 9.54 16.70
CA GLY A 415 24.70 8.62 16.04
C GLY A 415 24.00 7.66 15.09
N LEU A 416 22.93 6.99 15.54
CA LEU A 416 22.14 6.05 14.73
C LEU A 416 21.44 6.74 13.56
N VAL A 417 20.81 7.90 13.78
CA VAL A 417 20.17 8.68 12.69
C VAL A 417 21.21 9.09 11.65
N ASN A 418 22.38 9.55 12.08
CA ASN A 418 23.43 10.04 11.18
C ASN A 418 24.15 8.93 10.41
N SER A 419 24.12 7.68 10.92
CA SER A 419 24.67 6.52 10.19
C SER A 419 23.72 5.99 9.12
N HIS A 420 22.41 6.17 9.30
CA HIS A 420 21.39 5.59 8.43
C HIS A 420 20.70 6.58 7.49
N THR A 421 20.84 7.88 7.74
CA THR A 421 20.25 8.92 6.89
C THR A 421 21.32 9.85 6.31
N ARG A 422 20.93 10.68 5.33
CA ARG A 422 21.77 11.75 4.77
C ARG A 422 21.40 13.13 5.29
N PHE A 423 20.62 13.19 6.37
CA PHE A 423 20.09 14.40 6.98
C PHE A 423 20.47 14.41 8.46
N ALA A 424 21.70 14.85 8.73
CA ALA A 424 22.28 14.71 10.05
C ALA A 424 21.53 15.56 11.09
N ILE A 425 21.37 15.02 12.29
CA ILE A 425 20.84 15.73 13.46
C ILE A 425 21.93 15.91 14.52
N SER A 426 21.81 16.99 15.28
CA SER A 426 22.63 17.25 16.47
C SER A 426 22.12 16.47 17.69
N GLU A 427 22.97 16.35 18.70
CA GLU A 427 22.57 15.79 20.01
C GLU A 427 21.42 16.56 20.65
N ALA A 428 21.41 17.90 20.55
CA ALA A 428 20.33 18.73 21.07
C ALA A 428 19.00 18.52 20.32
N GLU A 429 19.05 18.21 19.03
CA GLU A 429 17.88 17.81 18.25
C GLU A 429 17.37 16.44 18.67
N ALA A 430 18.26 15.46 18.82
CA ALA A 430 17.91 14.13 19.32
C ALA A 430 17.32 14.19 20.74
N ALA A 431 17.82 15.08 21.60
CA ALA A 431 17.27 15.28 22.94
C ALA A 431 15.80 15.71 22.89
N ARG A 432 15.45 16.63 21.98
CA ARG A 432 14.04 17.06 21.77
C ARG A 432 13.16 15.93 21.27
N VAL A 433 13.68 15.04 20.42
CA VAL A 433 12.95 13.85 19.95
C VAL A 433 12.64 12.86 21.08
N LEU A 434 13.49 12.82 22.11
CA LEU A 434 13.33 11.96 23.28
C LEU A 434 12.54 12.61 24.43
N GLU A 435 12.18 13.89 24.32
CA GLU A 435 11.35 14.55 25.33
C GLU A 435 9.97 13.89 25.42
N THR A 436 9.48 13.75 26.65
CA THR A 436 8.14 13.23 26.92
C THR A 436 7.34 14.23 27.76
N GLU A 437 6.02 14.12 27.67
CA GLU A 437 5.06 14.85 28.47
C GLU A 437 3.99 13.90 29.03
N ASN A 438 3.13 14.40 29.92
CA ASN A 438 1.98 13.63 30.37
C ASN A 438 1.00 13.48 29.21
N ASN A 439 0.45 12.28 29.02
CA ASN A 439 -0.57 12.05 28.01
C ASN A 439 -1.90 12.66 28.45
N GLU A 440 -2.24 13.84 27.92
CA GLU A 440 -3.53 14.51 28.20
C GLU A 440 -4.73 13.79 27.55
N TYR A 441 -4.48 12.93 26.57
CA TYR A 441 -5.46 12.10 25.88
C TYR A 441 -5.50 10.65 26.41
N PHE A 442 -5.07 10.43 27.65
CA PHE A 442 -5.05 9.10 28.25
C PHE A 442 -6.45 8.46 28.29
N VAL A 443 -6.56 7.26 27.72
CA VAL A 443 -7.76 6.42 27.80
C VAL A 443 -7.36 5.04 28.30
N GLU A 444 -7.86 4.66 29.48
CA GLU A 444 -7.57 3.36 30.09
C GLU A 444 -8.01 2.22 29.16
N GLY A 445 -7.11 1.27 28.91
CA GLY A 445 -7.37 0.11 28.06
C GLY A 445 -7.40 0.38 26.55
N HIS A 446 -7.27 1.63 26.10
CA HIS A 446 -7.18 1.94 24.67
C HIS A 446 -5.87 1.39 24.06
N SER A 447 -5.94 0.85 22.83
CA SER A 447 -4.80 0.18 22.20
C SER A 447 -3.59 1.11 21.96
N TYR A 448 -3.83 2.41 21.80
CA TYR A 448 -2.79 3.40 21.50
C TYR A 448 -2.67 4.54 22.51
N LEU A 449 -3.74 4.80 23.29
CA LEU A 449 -3.85 5.98 24.17
C LEU A 449 -3.75 5.62 25.65
N SER A 450 -3.38 4.38 25.98
CA SER A 450 -3.26 3.92 27.37
C SER A 450 -1.90 4.18 28.02
N ALA A 451 -0.95 4.79 27.30
CA ALA A 451 0.31 5.22 27.90
C ALA A 451 0.10 6.48 28.75
N LYS A 452 0.66 6.53 29.96
CA LYS A 452 0.56 7.70 30.87
C LYS A 452 1.45 8.86 30.43
N THR A 453 2.53 8.55 29.74
CA THR A 453 3.47 9.52 29.15
C THR A 453 3.46 9.37 27.65
N PHE A 454 3.70 10.47 26.94
CA PHE A 454 3.66 10.56 25.49
C PHE A 454 4.89 11.33 24.99
N PRO A 455 5.43 11.06 23.78
CA PRO A 455 6.42 11.94 23.17
C PRO A 455 5.90 13.37 23.08
N LYS A 456 6.74 14.36 23.38
CA LYS A 456 6.30 15.74 23.48
C LYS A 456 6.08 16.38 22.10
N VAL A 457 4.82 16.68 21.77
CA VAL A 457 4.43 17.25 20.47
C VAL A 457 3.89 18.67 20.67
N ASN A 458 4.49 19.64 19.97
CA ASN A 458 4.17 21.05 20.18
C ASN A 458 2.96 21.53 19.35
N GLU A 459 2.78 21.01 18.15
CA GLU A 459 1.77 21.47 17.19
C GLU A 459 0.92 20.28 16.74
N PHE A 460 -0.40 20.47 16.62
CA PHE A 460 -1.33 19.45 16.11
C PHE A 460 -1.27 18.10 16.82
N LYS A 461 -0.94 18.08 18.13
CA LYS A 461 -0.69 16.84 18.87
C LYS A 461 -1.89 15.90 18.94
N GLU A 462 -3.10 16.42 18.77
CA GLU A 462 -4.35 15.66 18.64
C GLU A 462 -4.29 14.63 17.49
N PHE A 463 -3.44 14.88 16.50
CA PHE A 463 -3.34 14.11 15.26
C PHE A 463 -2.10 13.20 15.22
N PHE A 464 -1.44 12.99 16.36
CA PHE A 464 -0.32 12.05 16.51
C PHE A 464 -0.68 11.04 17.60
N VAL A 465 -1.24 9.90 17.20
CA VAL A 465 -2.00 9.01 18.11
C VAL A 465 -1.28 7.72 18.50
N TYR A 466 -0.18 7.37 17.82
CA TYR A 466 0.47 6.05 17.92
C TYR A 466 1.51 5.90 19.04
N GLY A 467 1.22 6.42 20.23
CA GLY A 467 2.03 6.17 21.42
C GLY A 467 3.50 6.59 21.27
N ASN A 468 4.42 5.69 21.63
CA ASN A 468 5.87 5.94 21.54
C ASN A 468 6.41 6.04 20.11
N GLU A 469 5.63 5.59 19.10
CA GLU A 469 6.01 5.69 17.69
C GLU A 469 6.00 7.15 17.22
N VAL A 470 5.34 8.05 17.96
CA VAL A 470 5.35 9.50 17.68
C VAL A 470 6.77 10.12 17.71
N ARG A 471 7.76 9.44 18.31
CA ARG A 471 9.18 9.82 18.19
C ARG A 471 9.66 9.83 16.73
N HIS A 472 9.09 9.00 15.86
CA HIS A 472 9.40 8.99 14.42
C HIS A 472 8.93 10.30 13.77
N ASN A 473 7.71 10.75 14.07
CA ASN A 473 7.18 12.03 13.59
C ASN A 473 8.00 13.22 14.10
N LEU A 474 8.46 13.18 15.35
CA LEU A 474 9.34 14.20 15.91
C LEU A 474 10.67 14.24 15.16
N LEU A 475 11.27 13.09 14.84
CA LEU A 475 12.46 13.03 14.00
C LEU A 475 12.21 13.63 12.61
N ALA A 476 11.08 13.30 11.97
CA ALA A 476 10.69 13.89 10.68
C ALA A 476 10.61 15.43 10.74
N SER A 477 10.04 15.99 11.82
CA SER A 477 9.96 17.44 12.03
C SER A 477 11.34 18.11 12.12
N ILE A 478 12.34 17.41 12.68
CA ILE A 478 13.73 17.90 12.77
C ILE A 478 14.40 17.90 11.40
N VAL A 479 14.28 16.81 10.65
CA VAL A 479 14.97 16.66 9.36
C VAL A 479 14.25 17.38 8.21
N GLY A 480 12.96 17.70 8.35
CA GLY A 480 12.14 18.34 7.32
C GLY A 480 12.75 19.63 6.77
N LYS A 481 13.42 20.43 7.61
CA LYS A 481 14.15 21.64 7.18
C LYS A 481 15.30 21.36 6.20
N GLN A 482 15.85 20.15 6.21
CA GLN A 482 16.93 19.70 5.33
C GLN A 482 16.38 18.99 4.09
N GLN A 483 15.24 18.31 4.25
CA GLN A 483 14.53 17.62 3.18
C GLN A 483 13.62 18.52 2.35
N ASN A 484 13.35 19.75 2.80
CA ASN A 484 12.26 20.61 2.29
C ASN A 484 10.91 19.87 2.32
N THR A 485 10.65 19.11 3.38
CA THR A 485 9.41 18.36 3.58
C THR A 485 8.66 18.87 4.80
N VAL A 486 7.32 18.74 4.74
CA VAL A 486 6.39 19.01 5.83
C VAL A 486 5.38 17.87 5.93
N TRP A 487 4.82 17.74 7.12
CA TRP A 487 3.80 16.76 7.46
C TRP A 487 2.77 17.43 8.36
N ALA A 488 1.48 17.20 8.12
CA ALA A 488 0.41 17.82 8.86
C ALA A 488 -0.05 16.98 10.06
N THR A 489 0.11 15.67 9.98
CA THR A 489 -0.48 14.70 10.91
C THR A 489 0.36 13.42 10.96
N GLY A 490 0.16 12.58 11.98
CA GLY A 490 0.61 11.19 12.00
C GLY A 490 -0.53 10.21 11.69
N THR A 491 -1.67 10.67 11.14
CA THR A 491 -2.85 9.87 10.76
C THR A 491 -3.22 10.08 9.28
N HIS A 492 -4.39 9.63 8.85
CA HIS A 492 -4.88 9.82 7.48
C HIS A 492 -5.44 11.23 7.24
N THR A 493 -5.61 11.60 5.97
CA THR A 493 -6.34 12.80 5.54
C THR A 493 -7.45 12.45 4.54
N ASN A 494 -8.40 13.37 4.34
CA ASN A 494 -9.52 13.20 3.40
C ASN A 494 -9.18 13.59 1.96
N THR A 495 -7.89 13.65 1.60
CA THR A 495 -7.45 14.07 0.27
C THR A 495 -8.00 13.10 -0.77
N PRO A 496 -8.74 13.56 -1.80
CA PRO A 496 -9.18 12.69 -2.89
C PRO A 496 -7.99 12.04 -3.57
N VAL A 497 -8.06 10.73 -3.77
CA VAL A 497 -6.94 9.90 -4.24
C VAL A 497 -6.97 9.72 -5.76
N PRO A 498 -5.82 9.63 -6.44
CA PRO A 498 -5.78 9.31 -7.87
C PRO A 498 -6.24 7.88 -8.13
N ILE A 499 -7.05 7.71 -9.16
CA ILE A 499 -7.41 6.40 -9.70
C ILE A 499 -7.01 6.31 -11.17
N VAL A 500 -6.24 5.29 -11.52
CA VAL A 500 -5.86 4.98 -12.90
C VAL A 500 -6.56 3.69 -13.31
N ALA A 501 -7.41 3.75 -14.32
CA ALA A 501 -8.02 2.58 -14.93
C ALA A 501 -7.43 2.33 -16.32
N TRP A 502 -6.90 1.14 -16.56
CA TRP A 502 -6.26 0.73 -17.80
C TRP A 502 -6.91 -0.55 -18.33
N GLY A 503 -7.15 -0.61 -19.64
CA GLY A 503 -7.90 -1.68 -20.30
C GLY A 503 -8.80 -1.12 -21.42
N PRO A 504 -9.75 -1.91 -21.93
CA PRO A 504 -10.65 -1.48 -23.01
C PRO A 504 -11.41 -0.18 -22.70
N GLU A 505 -11.45 0.74 -23.67
CA GLU A 505 -12.11 2.05 -23.53
C GLU A 505 -13.59 1.94 -23.18
N SER A 506 -14.26 0.88 -23.64
CA SER A 506 -15.66 0.57 -23.33
C SER A 506 -15.92 0.37 -21.83
N VAL A 507 -14.88 0.08 -21.04
CA VAL A 507 -14.95 -0.15 -19.59
C VAL A 507 -14.28 0.98 -18.82
N THR A 508 -13.16 1.53 -19.29
CA THR A 508 -12.36 2.50 -18.53
C THR A 508 -12.90 3.92 -18.58
N GLY A 509 -13.70 4.29 -19.59
CA GLY A 509 -14.21 5.66 -19.75
C GLY A 509 -15.00 6.22 -18.56
N GLN A 510 -15.67 5.35 -17.78
CA GLN A 510 -16.46 5.72 -16.59
C GLN A 510 -15.61 6.11 -15.36
N PHE A 511 -14.31 5.81 -15.36
CA PHE A 511 -13.40 6.16 -14.26
C PHE A 511 -12.90 7.62 -14.34
N ASN A 512 -13.24 8.34 -15.42
CA ASN A 512 -12.84 9.73 -15.61
C ASN A 512 -13.62 10.68 -14.69
N GLY A 513 -12.93 11.70 -14.17
CA GLY A 513 -13.52 12.73 -13.35
C GLY A 513 -13.37 12.48 -11.85
N LEU A 514 -14.23 13.13 -11.06
CA LEU A 514 -14.24 13.02 -9.61
C LEU A 514 -15.43 12.17 -9.17
N ILE A 515 -15.12 11.01 -8.59
CA ILE A 515 -16.09 9.99 -8.17
C ILE A 515 -15.88 9.64 -6.70
N HIS A 516 -16.74 8.79 -6.13
CA HIS A 516 -16.46 8.19 -4.82
C HIS A 516 -15.87 6.79 -5.01
N THR A 517 -15.17 6.26 -4.01
CA THR A 517 -14.58 4.92 -4.06
C THR A 517 -15.59 3.81 -4.31
N THR A 518 -16.78 3.96 -3.73
CA THR A 518 -17.93 3.06 -3.97
C THR A 518 -18.40 3.07 -5.43
N ASP A 519 -18.16 4.13 -6.20
CA ASP A 519 -18.57 4.19 -7.60
C ASP A 519 -17.62 3.42 -8.50
N TRP A 520 -16.30 3.62 -8.35
CA TRP A 520 -15.34 2.84 -9.13
C TRP A 520 -15.40 1.34 -8.79
N ALA A 521 -15.69 1.01 -7.53
CA ALA A 521 -15.95 -0.36 -7.11
C ALA A 521 -17.11 -1.00 -7.88
N LYS A 522 -18.23 -0.28 -8.04
CA LYS A 522 -19.38 -0.74 -8.86
C LYS A 522 -18.97 -0.90 -10.32
N PHE A 523 -18.17 0.02 -10.86
CA PHE A 523 -17.67 -0.08 -12.24
C PHE A 523 -16.81 -1.34 -12.45
N ALA A 524 -15.93 -1.65 -11.50
CA ALA A 524 -15.11 -2.86 -11.53
C ALA A 524 -15.96 -4.14 -11.42
N ILE A 525 -16.94 -4.16 -10.52
CA ILE A 525 -17.89 -5.28 -10.38
C ILE A 525 -18.69 -5.49 -11.67
N GLN A 526 -19.21 -4.41 -12.26
CA GLN A 526 -19.92 -4.47 -13.54
C GLN A 526 -19.04 -4.94 -14.69
N ALA A 527 -17.77 -4.55 -14.71
CA ALA A 527 -16.84 -5.01 -15.74
C ALA A 527 -16.60 -6.52 -15.67
N MET A 528 -16.59 -7.12 -14.47
CA MET A 528 -16.37 -8.56 -14.31
C MET A 528 -17.55 -9.42 -14.76
N GLN A 529 -18.77 -8.88 -14.72
CA GLN A 529 -20.05 -9.55 -14.99
C GLN A 529 -20.37 -9.61 -16.48
#